data_AF-A0A4Q6AGS1-F1
#
_entry.id   AF-A0A4Q6AGS1-F1
#
_cell.length_a   1.000
_cell.length_b   1.000
_cell.length_c   1.000
_cell.angle_alpha   90.00
_cell.angle_beta   90.00
_cell.angle_gamma   90.00
#
_symmetry.space_group_name_H-M   'P 1'
#
loop_
_entity.id
_entity.type
_entity.pdbx_description
1 polymer ?
#
loop_
_entity_poly.entity_id
_entity_poly.type
_entity_poly.pdbx_seq_one_letter_code
_entity_poly.pdbx_strand_id
1 'polypeptide(L)'
;AVFIEKYVAAPRHIEIQLLGDQHGNYVYLFERECSIQRRHQKLIEEAPSSCLTPDIRKAMGESAVAVARSCNYYGAGTVEFLVDEDLNFYFLEMNTRLQVEHCVSEMITGIDLVAEQIRIGRGEKLGFTQDDLKINGHALELRVCAEDPMNNFLPDTGKLEMYQPPKGPGVRVDDGYEEGMDIPIFYDSMISKLVVHAPSREEAIARLCRAIDEYYIKGIHNTLSFGKWAVRTEPFRTGKFDTKFIEKHFKPEYLQSNDPVAEEVAALLSGFVWEKGRKSKPELGSAAVGTTGSNWKLRRK
;
A
#
# COMPACT_ATOMS: atom_id res chain seq x y z
N ALA A 1 26.83 -17.47 -4.33
CA ALA A 1 26.57 -18.56 -3.38
C ALA A 1 25.10 -18.50 -3.00
N VAL A 2 24.48 -19.63 -2.66
CA VAL A 2 23.12 -19.72 -2.13
C VAL A 2 23.24 -20.31 -0.72
N PHE A 3 22.48 -19.79 0.25
CA PHE A 3 22.43 -20.33 1.60
C PHE A 3 21.05 -20.98 1.85
N ILE A 4 20.98 -21.85 2.86
CA ILE A 4 19.77 -22.59 3.25
C ILE A 4 19.48 -22.29 4.72
N GLU A 5 18.23 -21.99 5.03
CA GLU A 5 17.76 -21.60 6.35
C GLU A 5 16.53 -22.43 6.76
N LYS A 6 16.23 -22.45 8.06
CA LYS A 6 15.06 -23.15 8.59
C LYS A 6 13.80 -22.47 8.05
N TYR A 7 12.97 -23.21 7.34
CA TYR A 7 11.68 -22.71 6.87
C TYR A 7 10.70 -22.55 8.04
N VAL A 8 10.24 -21.32 8.27
CA VAL A 8 9.08 -21.03 9.14
C VAL A 8 7.86 -20.94 8.22
N ALA A 9 6.83 -21.76 8.49
CA ALA A 9 5.80 -22.02 7.48
C ALA A 9 4.76 -20.91 7.29
N ALA A 10 4.40 -20.20 8.36
CA ALA A 10 3.43 -19.11 8.34
C ALA A 10 3.84 -18.01 9.33
N PRO A 11 5.06 -17.45 9.17
CA PRO A 11 5.54 -16.43 10.10
C PRO A 11 4.78 -15.14 9.87
N ARG A 12 4.76 -14.31 10.91
CA ARG A 12 4.57 -12.87 10.77
C ARG A 12 5.90 -12.22 10.42
N HIS A 13 5.84 -11.23 9.54
CA HIS A 13 6.99 -10.41 9.21
C HIS A 13 6.91 -9.18 10.12
N ILE A 14 7.83 -9.09 11.08
CA ILE A 14 7.91 -7.96 12.02
C ILE A 14 9.31 -7.39 12.00
N GLU A 15 9.40 -6.07 11.97
CA GLU A 15 10.67 -5.39 11.79
C GLU A 15 10.81 -4.23 12.75
N ILE A 16 12.04 -3.94 13.18
CA ILE A 16 12.36 -2.90 14.17
C ILE A 16 13.07 -1.74 13.49
N GLN A 17 12.50 -0.55 13.61
CA GLN A 17 13.15 0.68 13.17
C GLN A 17 14.26 1.07 14.13
N LEU A 18 15.43 1.41 13.60
CA LEU A 18 16.59 1.89 14.36
C LEU A 18 17.01 3.28 13.93
N LEU A 19 17.56 4.03 14.87
CA LEU A 19 18.44 5.16 14.62
C LEU A 19 19.73 4.98 15.43
N GLY A 20 20.87 5.17 14.78
CA GLY A 20 22.18 5.24 15.43
C GLY A 20 22.92 6.51 15.02
N ASP A 21 23.66 7.15 15.92
CA ASP A 21 24.52 8.28 15.59
C ASP A 21 26.01 7.92 15.55
N GLN A 22 26.83 8.86 15.09
CA GLN A 22 28.30 8.70 15.02
C GLN A 22 28.98 8.76 16.40
N HIS A 23 28.21 8.94 17.48
CA HIS A 23 28.70 9.08 18.86
C HIS A 23 28.43 7.83 19.70
N GLY A 24 27.93 6.76 19.07
CA GLY A 24 27.64 5.49 19.73
C GLY A 24 26.29 5.44 20.46
N ASN A 25 25.39 6.38 20.19
CA ASN A 25 24.02 6.33 20.69
C ASN A 25 23.14 5.55 19.70
N TYR A 26 22.27 4.69 20.24
CA TYR A 26 21.37 3.84 19.47
C TYR A 26 20.01 3.79 20.15
N VAL A 27 18.95 3.91 19.37
CA VAL A 27 17.56 3.79 19.82
C VAL A 27 16.76 2.99 18.81
N TYR A 28 15.72 2.30 19.28
CA TYR A 28 14.71 1.67 18.42
C TYR A 28 13.37 2.39 18.53
N LEU A 29 12.73 2.62 17.38
CA LEU A 29 11.46 3.32 17.25
C LEU A 29 10.30 2.32 17.10
N PHE A 30 10.30 1.34 18.00
CA PHE A 30 9.36 0.21 18.05
C PHE A 30 9.37 -0.63 16.77
N GLU A 31 8.33 -1.44 16.59
CA GLU A 31 8.16 -2.36 15.47
C GLU A 31 7.11 -1.92 14.46
N ARG A 32 7.24 -2.47 13.25
CA ARG A 32 6.20 -2.53 12.23
C ARG A 32 5.88 -3.99 11.91
N GLU A 33 4.62 -4.26 11.62
CA GLU A 33 4.18 -5.57 11.08
C GLU A 33 3.86 -5.42 9.60
N CYS A 34 4.55 -6.21 8.77
CA CYS A 34 4.52 -6.16 7.31
C CYS A 34 4.08 -7.50 6.71
N SER A 35 3.30 -8.28 7.47
CA SER A 35 2.91 -9.64 7.09
C SER A 35 1.99 -9.67 5.86
N ILE A 36 1.26 -8.60 5.55
CA ILE A 36 0.38 -8.55 4.38
C ILE A 36 1.22 -8.26 3.14
N GLN A 37 1.66 -9.32 2.48
CA GLN A 37 2.56 -9.26 1.33
C GLN A 37 2.12 -10.19 0.20
N ARG A 38 2.48 -9.84 -1.04
CA ARG A 38 2.28 -10.66 -2.24
C ARG A 38 3.62 -10.89 -2.91
N ARG A 39 4.02 -12.15 -3.11
CA ARG A 39 5.34 -12.51 -3.71
C ARG A 39 6.51 -11.75 -3.06
N HIS A 40 6.51 -11.64 -1.72
CA HIS A 40 7.50 -10.90 -0.93
C HIS A 40 7.48 -9.37 -1.10
N GLN A 41 6.48 -8.82 -1.78
CA GLN A 41 6.22 -7.38 -1.82
C GLN A 41 5.20 -7.02 -0.74
N LYS A 42 5.59 -6.20 0.21
CA LYS A 42 4.72 -5.67 1.27
C LYS A 42 3.63 -4.79 0.64
N LEU A 43 2.40 -4.89 1.13
CA LEU A 43 1.24 -4.14 0.61
C LEU A 43 0.53 -3.34 1.70
N ILE A 44 0.44 -3.89 2.91
CA ILE A 44 -0.14 -3.21 4.08
C ILE A 44 0.82 -3.40 5.25
N GLU A 45 1.13 -2.29 5.91
CA GLU A 45 2.03 -2.22 7.04
C GLU A 45 1.32 -1.54 8.22
N GLU A 46 1.58 -2.02 9.44
CA GLU A 46 1.00 -1.45 10.66
C GLU A 46 2.03 -1.21 11.75
N ALA A 47 1.86 -0.15 12.53
CA ALA A 47 2.68 0.13 13.70
C ALA A 47 1.82 0.65 14.86
N PRO A 48 2.01 0.15 16.10
CA PRO A 48 2.77 -1.07 16.44
C PRO A 48 2.08 -2.34 15.90
N SER A 49 2.76 -3.48 15.96
CA SER A 49 2.18 -4.79 15.63
C SER A 49 1.04 -5.15 16.59
N SER A 50 -0.03 -5.73 16.04
CA SER A 50 -1.18 -6.22 16.79
C SER A 50 -0.90 -7.44 17.68
N CYS A 51 0.17 -8.20 17.40
CA CYS A 51 0.43 -9.47 18.09
C CYS A 51 1.47 -9.39 19.22
N LEU A 52 2.32 -8.35 19.24
CA LEU A 52 3.42 -8.30 20.20
C LEU A 52 3.00 -7.82 21.59
N THR A 53 3.40 -8.57 22.60
CA THR A 53 3.37 -8.13 24.01
C THR A 53 4.46 -7.09 24.29
N PRO A 54 4.35 -6.28 25.36
CA PRO A 54 5.40 -5.34 25.74
C PRO A 54 6.77 -5.98 25.94
N ASP A 55 6.82 -7.18 26.52
CA ASP A 55 8.07 -7.90 26.80
C ASP A 55 8.75 -8.37 25.52
N ILE A 56 7.99 -8.98 24.60
CA ILE A 56 8.55 -9.43 23.31
C ILE A 56 8.99 -8.23 22.47
N ARG A 57 8.20 -7.16 22.43
CA ARG A 57 8.56 -5.91 21.75
C ARG A 57 9.87 -5.32 22.27
N LYS A 58 10.05 -5.30 23.59
CA LYS A 58 11.30 -4.86 24.21
C LYS A 58 12.47 -5.77 23.82
N ALA A 59 12.29 -7.08 23.91
CA ALA A 59 13.33 -8.06 23.56
C ALA A 59 13.77 -7.95 22.08
N MET A 60 12.82 -7.76 21.17
CA MET A 60 13.11 -7.52 19.75
C MET A 60 13.83 -6.19 19.52
N GLY A 61 13.39 -5.12 20.19
CA GLY A 61 14.02 -3.80 20.15
C GLY A 61 15.48 -3.81 20.61
N GLU A 62 15.74 -4.43 21.76
CA GLU A 62 17.10 -4.60 22.31
C GLU A 62 17.97 -5.48 21.42
N SER A 63 17.40 -6.54 20.83
CA SER A 63 18.11 -7.40 19.87
C SER A 63 18.50 -6.63 18.60
N ALA A 64 17.60 -5.80 18.06
CA ALA A 64 17.88 -4.96 16.90
C ALA A 64 18.98 -3.92 17.17
N VAL A 65 18.95 -3.29 18.35
CA VAL A 65 20.03 -2.38 18.79
C VAL A 65 21.36 -3.13 18.92
N ALA A 66 21.36 -4.36 19.43
CA ALA A 66 22.57 -5.17 19.53
C ALA A 66 23.16 -5.49 18.14
N VAL A 67 22.31 -5.80 17.15
CA VAL A 67 22.74 -5.99 15.75
C VAL A 67 23.42 -4.71 15.22
N ALA A 68 22.77 -3.55 15.33
CA ALA A 68 23.34 -2.29 14.85
C ALA A 68 24.65 -1.91 15.56
N ARG A 69 24.75 -2.13 16.87
CA ARG A 69 25.99 -1.92 17.63
C ARG A 69 27.12 -2.83 17.16
N SER A 70 26.83 -4.09 16.84
CA SER A 70 27.84 -5.07 16.43
C SER A 70 28.56 -4.69 15.12
N CYS A 71 27.92 -3.90 14.27
CA CYS A 71 28.47 -3.41 13.00
C CYS A 71 28.78 -1.91 12.99
N ASN A 72 28.75 -1.23 14.15
CA ASN A 72 28.94 0.22 14.28
C ASN A 72 28.03 1.03 13.33
N TYR A 73 26.77 0.61 13.19
CA TYR A 73 25.83 1.23 12.27
C TYR A 73 25.41 2.63 12.73
N TYR A 74 25.29 3.57 11.80
CA TYR A 74 24.68 4.87 12.05
C TYR A 74 23.73 5.26 10.90
N GLY A 75 22.80 6.16 11.19
CA GLY A 75 21.68 6.50 10.33
C GLY A 75 20.42 5.70 10.67
N ALA A 76 19.43 5.73 9.77
CA ALA A 76 18.22 4.94 9.88
C ALA A 76 18.40 3.58 9.20
N GLY A 77 18.10 2.53 9.94
CA GLY A 77 18.11 1.15 9.43
C GLY A 77 16.97 0.36 10.03
N THR A 78 16.67 -0.80 9.46
CA THR A 78 15.63 -1.69 9.97
C THR A 78 16.18 -3.10 10.12
N VAL A 79 15.88 -3.76 11.24
CA VAL A 79 16.17 -5.18 11.43
C VAL A 79 14.88 -5.97 11.29
N GLU A 80 14.85 -6.89 10.33
CA GLU A 80 13.68 -7.72 10.02
C GLU A 80 13.74 -9.05 10.78
N PHE A 81 12.59 -9.48 11.28
CA PHE A 81 12.41 -10.74 12.00
C PHE A 81 11.22 -11.52 11.43
N LEU A 82 11.35 -12.84 11.50
CA LEU A 82 10.21 -13.76 11.37
C LEU A 82 9.74 -14.14 12.77
N VAL A 83 8.44 -13.97 13.03
CA VAL A 83 7.81 -14.32 14.31
C VAL A 83 6.82 -15.46 14.11
N ASP A 84 6.95 -16.53 14.89
CA ASP A 84 6.07 -17.70 14.82
C ASP A 84 4.82 -17.57 15.71
N GLU A 85 3.97 -18.60 15.71
CA GLU A 85 2.69 -18.63 16.45
C GLU A 85 2.89 -18.59 17.97
N ASP A 86 4.04 -19.05 18.47
CA ASP A 86 4.41 -19.06 19.89
C ASP A 86 5.14 -17.76 20.31
N LEU A 87 5.21 -16.77 19.42
CA LEU A 87 5.95 -15.50 19.57
C LEU A 87 7.47 -15.67 19.73
N ASN A 88 8.04 -16.78 19.25
CA ASN A 88 9.49 -16.85 19.05
C ASN A 88 9.84 -16.01 17.82
N PHE A 89 10.89 -15.21 17.93
CA PHE A 89 11.37 -14.36 16.84
C PHE A 89 12.76 -14.78 16.37
N TYR A 90 12.98 -14.70 15.06
CA TYR A 90 14.21 -15.11 14.38
C TYR A 90 14.68 -13.98 13.49
N PHE A 91 15.94 -13.56 13.64
CA PHE A 91 16.56 -12.57 12.75
C PHE A 91 16.53 -13.08 11.30
N LEU A 92 16.12 -12.21 10.37
CA LEU A 92 16.14 -12.48 8.94
C LEU A 92 17.26 -11.69 8.27
N GLU A 93 17.15 -10.37 8.27
CA GLU A 93 18.13 -9.47 7.66
C GLU A 93 18.12 -8.09 8.31
N MET A 94 19.10 -7.26 7.93
CA MET A 94 19.10 -5.84 8.26
C MET A 94 19.12 -5.02 6.97
N ASN A 95 18.11 -4.17 6.80
CA ASN A 95 18.05 -3.19 5.75
C ASN A 95 18.79 -1.92 6.19
N THR A 96 19.97 -1.67 5.62
CA THR A 96 20.85 -0.53 5.95
C THR A 96 20.44 0.77 5.26
N ARG A 97 19.14 1.04 5.21
CA ARG A 97 18.52 2.20 4.56
C ARG A 97 17.17 2.49 5.19
N LEU A 98 16.62 3.67 4.88
CA LEU A 98 15.23 3.98 5.13
C LEU A 98 14.33 3.01 4.33
N GLN A 99 13.27 2.53 4.96
CA GLN A 99 12.27 1.67 4.34
C GLN A 99 11.06 2.48 3.86
N VAL A 100 10.25 1.89 2.98
CA VAL A 100 9.10 2.57 2.36
C VAL A 100 8.09 2.93 3.44
N GLU A 101 7.82 1.95 4.30
CA GLU A 101 6.90 1.90 5.43
C GLU A 101 7.38 2.65 6.69
N HIS A 102 8.45 3.45 6.59
CA HIS A 102 8.93 4.25 7.72
C HIS A 102 7.85 5.20 8.29
N CYS A 103 6.89 5.61 7.44
CA CYS A 103 5.85 6.57 7.81
C CYS A 103 4.99 6.09 8.98
N VAL A 104 4.67 4.79 9.10
CA VAL A 104 3.89 4.31 10.25
C VAL A 104 4.65 4.46 11.56
N SER A 105 5.99 4.31 11.55
CA SER A 105 6.84 4.57 12.73
C SER A 105 6.86 6.07 13.08
N GLU A 106 6.95 6.95 12.08
CA GLU A 106 6.90 8.40 12.30
C GLU A 106 5.56 8.81 12.92
N MET A 107 4.45 8.26 12.43
CA MET A 107 3.11 8.61 12.91
C MET A 107 2.86 8.22 14.37
N ILE A 108 3.43 7.12 14.86
CA ILE A 108 3.24 6.71 16.26
C ILE A 108 4.27 7.32 17.22
N THR A 109 5.45 7.70 16.72
CA THR A 109 6.53 8.25 17.57
C THR A 109 6.61 9.77 17.55
N GLY A 110 6.14 10.41 16.48
CA GLY A 110 6.31 11.85 16.24
C GLY A 110 7.72 12.23 15.77
N ILE A 111 8.55 11.26 15.40
CA ILE A 111 9.92 11.50 14.93
C ILE A 111 9.97 11.47 13.41
N ASP A 112 10.53 12.52 12.82
CA ASP A 112 10.83 12.59 11.38
C ASP A 112 12.17 11.88 11.12
N LEU A 113 12.09 10.67 10.57
CA LEU A 113 13.24 9.80 10.33
C LEU A 113 14.16 10.37 9.25
N VAL A 114 13.61 11.04 8.24
CA VAL A 114 14.42 11.67 7.18
C VAL A 114 15.22 12.85 7.73
N ALA A 115 14.58 13.69 8.55
CA ALA A 115 15.26 14.79 9.23
C ALA A 115 16.36 14.29 10.16
N GLU A 116 16.10 13.24 10.94
CA GLU A 116 17.11 12.63 11.83
C GLU A 116 18.27 12.03 11.02
N GLN A 117 18.01 11.38 9.88
CA GLN A 117 19.09 10.90 8.99
C GLN A 117 20.00 12.05 8.53
N ILE A 118 19.43 13.21 8.20
CA ILE A 118 20.22 14.38 7.79
C ILE A 118 21.07 14.90 8.95
N ARG A 119 20.51 15.00 10.17
CA ARG A 119 21.23 15.43 11.39
C ARG A 119 22.38 14.48 11.72
N ILE A 120 22.11 13.18 11.73
CA ILE A 120 23.12 12.14 11.94
C ILE A 120 24.20 12.20 10.86
N GLY A 121 23.82 12.41 9.60
CA GLY A 121 24.75 12.59 8.48
C GLY A 121 25.68 13.80 8.64
N ARG A 122 25.24 14.83 9.38
CA ARG A 122 26.07 15.99 9.77
C ARG A 122 26.93 15.75 11.00
N GLY A 123 26.89 14.56 11.59
CA GLY A 123 27.61 14.23 12.82
C GLY A 123 26.96 14.80 14.08
N GLU A 124 25.68 15.17 14.03
CA GLU A 124 24.93 15.57 15.23
C GLU A 124 24.63 14.35 16.11
N LYS A 125 24.42 14.59 17.41
CA LYS A 125 23.97 13.56 18.36
C LYS A 125 22.45 13.42 18.30
N LEU A 126 21.94 12.22 18.58
CA LEU A 126 20.52 12.03 18.82
C LEU A 126 20.04 12.95 19.94
N GLY A 127 18.94 13.66 19.70
CA GLY A 127 18.37 14.62 20.66
C GLY A 127 17.50 13.98 21.75
N PHE A 128 17.39 12.65 21.77
CA PHE A 128 16.50 11.87 22.62
C PHE A 128 17.12 10.50 22.93
N THR A 129 16.60 9.86 23.97
CA THR A 129 17.01 8.55 24.46
C THR A 129 15.87 7.54 24.29
N GLN A 130 16.15 6.26 24.56
CA GLN A 130 15.12 5.21 24.48
C GLN A 130 13.94 5.47 25.42
N ASP A 131 14.18 6.08 26.59
CA ASP A 131 13.16 6.35 27.60
C ASP A 131 12.21 7.52 27.22
N ASP A 132 12.64 8.36 26.29
CA ASP A 132 11.83 9.47 25.76
C ASP A 132 10.79 8.98 24.73
N LEU A 133 10.99 7.79 24.17
CA LEU A 133 10.16 7.23 23.11
C LEU A 133 8.89 6.58 23.66
N LYS A 134 7.75 6.91 23.04
CA LYS A 134 6.44 6.35 23.38
C LYS A 134 5.66 6.02 22.12
N ILE A 135 4.83 4.97 22.20
CA ILE A 135 3.84 4.66 21.18
C ILE A 135 2.62 5.54 21.44
N ASN A 136 2.26 6.36 20.46
CA ASN A 136 1.05 7.17 20.50
C ASN A 136 0.08 6.69 19.42
N GLY A 137 -0.94 5.94 19.84
CA GLY A 137 -1.98 5.43 18.93
C GLY A 137 -1.48 4.29 18.03
N HIS A 138 -2.05 4.22 16.84
CA HIS A 138 -1.79 3.18 15.84
C HIS A 138 -1.82 3.77 14.44
N ALA A 139 -0.93 3.32 13.58
CA ALA A 139 -0.83 3.75 12.20
C ALA A 139 -0.89 2.57 11.23
N LEU A 140 -1.52 2.81 10.08
CA LEU A 140 -1.60 1.88 8.96
C LEU A 140 -1.08 2.58 7.71
N GLU A 141 -0.32 1.86 6.90
CA GLU A 141 0.07 2.26 5.55
C GLU A 141 -0.48 1.24 4.55
N LEU A 142 -1.02 1.75 3.44
CA LEU A 142 -1.37 0.98 2.27
C LEU A 142 -0.52 1.49 1.11
N ARG A 143 0.20 0.58 0.45
CA ARG A 143 0.85 0.88 -0.83
C ARG A 143 -0.21 0.94 -1.92
N VAL A 144 -0.35 2.12 -2.51
CA VAL A 144 -1.24 2.34 -3.66
C VAL A 144 -0.43 2.10 -4.92
N CYS A 145 -0.61 0.93 -5.52
CA CYS A 145 0.12 0.50 -6.71
C CYS A 145 -0.81 0.48 -7.92
N ALA A 146 -0.27 0.80 -9.09
CA ALA A 146 -0.86 0.56 -10.40
C ALA A 146 -0.83 -0.93 -10.73
N GLU A 147 -1.66 -1.70 -10.03
CA GLU A 147 -1.84 -3.14 -10.24
C GLU A 147 -3.32 -3.45 -10.22
N ASP A 148 -3.74 -4.51 -10.92
CA ASP A 148 -5.10 -5.03 -10.91
C ASP A 148 -5.25 -6.21 -9.94
N PRO A 149 -5.81 -6.03 -8.73
CA PRO A 149 -6.02 -7.12 -7.78
C PRO A 149 -6.97 -8.21 -8.31
N MET A 150 -7.84 -7.88 -9.27
CA MET A 150 -8.76 -8.85 -9.88
C MET A 150 -8.04 -9.82 -10.79
N ASN A 151 -6.95 -9.36 -11.41
CA ASN A 151 -6.15 -10.13 -12.35
C ASN A 151 -4.80 -10.47 -11.74
N ASN A 152 -4.81 -11.06 -10.55
CA ASN A 152 -3.62 -11.53 -9.83
C ASN A 152 -2.56 -10.44 -9.62
N PHE A 153 -2.97 -9.19 -9.39
CA PHE A 153 -2.07 -8.03 -9.19
C PHE A 153 -1.10 -7.89 -10.36
N LEU A 154 -1.61 -7.98 -11.59
CA LEU A 154 -0.81 -7.63 -12.76
C LEU A 154 -0.57 -6.11 -12.75
N PRO A 155 0.67 -5.65 -12.99
CA PRO A 155 0.95 -4.24 -13.17
C PRO A 155 0.09 -3.67 -14.30
N ASP A 156 -0.48 -2.50 -14.04
CA ASP A 156 -1.23 -1.72 -15.00
C ASP A 156 -0.44 -0.45 -15.35
N THR A 157 -0.56 -0.01 -16.60
CA THR A 157 0.15 1.16 -17.11
C THR A 157 -0.80 1.99 -17.93
N GLY A 158 -0.64 3.30 -17.89
CA GLY A 158 -1.52 4.20 -18.59
C GLY A 158 -1.44 5.60 -18.01
N LYS A 159 -2.40 6.42 -18.41
CA LYS A 159 -2.47 7.81 -17.98
C LYS A 159 -3.33 7.91 -16.73
N LEU A 160 -2.86 8.65 -15.72
CA LEU A 160 -3.65 9.07 -14.57
C LEU A 160 -4.66 10.12 -15.02
N GLU A 161 -5.82 9.71 -15.51
CA GLU A 161 -6.88 10.62 -15.95
C GLU A 161 -7.47 11.44 -14.81
N MET A 162 -7.49 10.87 -13.61
CA MET A 162 -7.89 11.53 -12.38
C MET A 162 -6.98 11.06 -11.25
N TYR A 163 -6.49 12.00 -10.45
CA TYR A 163 -5.68 11.69 -9.27
C TYR A 163 -5.98 12.69 -8.16
N GLN A 164 -6.85 12.30 -7.23
CA GLN A 164 -7.30 13.14 -6.12
C GLN A 164 -7.05 12.42 -4.80
N PRO A 165 -5.90 12.67 -4.14
CA PRO A 165 -5.59 12.05 -2.87
C PRO A 165 -6.50 12.53 -1.74
N PRO A 166 -6.85 11.66 -0.79
CA PRO A 166 -7.70 12.01 0.34
C PRO A 166 -6.97 12.95 1.29
N LYS A 167 -7.73 13.76 2.00
CA LYS A 167 -7.21 14.71 3.01
C LYS A 167 -7.94 14.52 4.34
N GLY A 168 -7.41 15.10 5.40
CA GLY A 168 -8.07 15.19 6.70
C GLY A 168 -7.16 14.83 7.88
N PRO A 169 -7.66 14.98 9.12
CA PRO A 169 -6.89 14.69 10.32
C PRO A 169 -6.44 13.23 10.39
N GLY A 170 -5.15 13.02 10.64
CA GLY A 170 -4.55 11.69 10.73
C GLY A 170 -4.49 10.95 9.40
N VAL A 171 -4.52 11.67 8.27
CA VAL A 171 -4.32 11.11 6.91
C VAL A 171 -3.11 11.78 6.29
N ARG A 172 -2.16 10.98 5.83
CA ARG A 172 -0.93 11.39 5.15
C ARG A 172 -0.83 10.63 3.83
N VAL A 173 -0.46 11.34 2.78
CA VAL A 173 -0.17 10.76 1.47
C VAL A 173 1.21 11.22 1.06
N ASP A 174 2.08 10.26 0.79
CA ASP A 174 3.38 10.49 0.18
C ASP A 174 3.31 9.92 -1.24
N ASP A 175 3.39 10.78 -2.26
CA ASP A 175 3.24 10.41 -3.65
C ASP A 175 4.35 10.96 -4.56
N GLY A 176 4.43 10.39 -5.76
CA GLY A 176 5.40 10.79 -6.79
C GLY A 176 4.76 11.13 -8.15
N TYR A 177 3.43 11.27 -8.19
CA TYR A 177 2.66 11.46 -9.42
C TYR A 177 1.62 12.57 -9.28
N GLU A 178 1.28 13.18 -10.40
CA GLU A 178 0.24 14.19 -10.54
C GLU A 178 -0.82 13.73 -11.57
N GLU A 179 -2.01 14.31 -11.48
CA GLU A 179 -3.07 14.10 -12.47
C GLU A 179 -2.57 14.45 -13.88
N GLY A 180 -2.79 13.55 -14.83
CA GLY A 180 -2.36 13.67 -16.22
C GLY A 180 -1.00 13.04 -16.53
N MET A 181 -0.24 12.56 -15.54
CA MET A 181 1.01 11.84 -15.76
C MET A 181 0.77 10.42 -16.29
N ASP A 182 1.75 9.90 -17.03
CA ASP A 182 1.78 8.50 -17.46
C ASP A 182 2.52 7.63 -16.43
N ILE A 183 1.98 6.44 -16.16
CA ILE A 183 2.62 5.41 -15.35
C ILE A 183 3.43 4.50 -16.28
N PRO A 184 4.78 4.54 -16.22
CA PRO A 184 5.63 3.79 -17.12
C PRO A 184 5.81 2.34 -16.69
N ILE A 185 6.15 1.46 -17.64
CA ILE A 185 6.51 0.05 -17.38
C ILE A 185 7.89 -0.14 -16.73
N PHE A 186 8.70 0.92 -16.64
CA PHE A 186 10.13 0.82 -16.34
C PHE A 186 10.46 0.83 -14.84
N TYR A 187 9.51 1.20 -13.98
CA TYR A 187 9.72 1.38 -12.55
C TYR A 187 8.72 0.54 -11.75
N ASP A 188 8.86 0.59 -10.42
CA ASP A 188 7.88 0.00 -9.51
C ASP A 188 6.48 0.61 -9.75
N SER A 189 5.45 -0.22 -9.64
CA SER A 189 4.05 0.18 -9.84
C SER A 189 3.50 1.11 -8.75
N MET A 190 4.23 1.34 -7.66
CA MET A 190 3.78 2.19 -6.56
C MET A 190 3.59 3.65 -7.01
N ILE A 191 2.38 4.16 -6.81
CA ILE A 191 1.96 5.53 -7.13
C ILE A 191 2.12 6.42 -5.89
N SER A 192 1.65 5.90 -4.75
CA SER A 192 1.66 6.60 -3.48
C SER A 192 1.61 5.64 -2.29
N LYS A 193 1.88 6.19 -1.11
CA LYS A 193 1.63 5.55 0.17
C LYS A 193 0.48 6.27 0.84
N LEU A 194 -0.60 5.54 1.14
CA LEU A 194 -1.71 6.07 1.94
C LEU A 194 -1.51 5.67 3.39
N VAL A 195 -1.17 6.64 4.24
CA VAL A 195 -0.89 6.45 5.66
C VAL A 195 -2.02 7.05 6.48
N VAL A 196 -2.50 6.33 7.48
CA VAL A 196 -3.43 6.86 8.46
C VAL A 196 -2.95 6.62 9.88
N HIS A 197 -3.39 7.48 10.80
CA HIS A 197 -3.11 7.38 12.23
C HIS A 197 -4.37 7.60 13.04
N ALA A 198 -4.48 6.92 14.17
CA ALA A 198 -5.60 7.02 15.08
C ALA A 198 -5.20 6.71 16.53
N PRO A 199 -6.01 7.08 17.53
CA PRO A 199 -5.84 6.65 18.91
C PRO A 199 -5.88 5.12 19.11
N SER A 200 -6.62 4.39 18.27
CA SER A 200 -6.77 2.94 18.35
C SER A 200 -6.65 2.27 16.98
N ARG A 201 -6.26 0.99 16.94
CA ARG A 201 -6.16 0.21 15.70
C ARG A 201 -7.49 0.15 14.94
N GLU A 202 -8.60 0.01 15.66
CA GLU A 202 -9.95 -0.03 15.08
C GLU A 202 -10.32 1.30 14.41
N GLU A 203 -9.99 2.42 15.06
CA GLU A 203 -10.18 3.74 14.46
C GLU A 203 -9.24 3.99 13.28
N ALA A 204 -8.02 3.44 13.30
CA ALA A 204 -7.10 3.50 12.16
C ALA A 204 -7.67 2.74 10.95
N ILE A 205 -8.22 1.53 11.18
CA ILE A 205 -8.91 0.76 10.13
C ILE A 205 -10.09 1.56 9.55
N ALA A 206 -10.93 2.15 10.41
CA ALA A 206 -12.05 2.96 9.97
C ALA A 206 -11.60 4.19 9.16
N ARG A 207 -10.54 4.87 9.62
CA ARG A 207 -9.97 6.03 8.93
C ARG A 207 -9.35 5.66 7.60
N LEU A 208 -8.65 4.53 7.51
CA LEU A 208 -8.12 4.01 6.25
C LEU A 208 -9.25 3.72 5.25
N CYS A 209 -10.31 3.05 5.70
CA CYS A 209 -11.47 2.78 4.84
C CYS A 209 -12.09 4.07 4.28
N ARG A 210 -12.28 5.08 5.14
CA ARG A 210 -12.78 6.39 4.71
C ARG A 210 -11.81 7.08 3.75
N ALA A 211 -10.51 7.01 4.02
CA ALA A 211 -9.51 7.62 3.14
C ALA A 211 -9.46 6.98 1.77
N ILE A 212 -9.64 5.67 1.69
CA ILE A 212 -9.79 4.96 0.43
C ILE A 212 -11.04 5.42 -0.33
N ASP A 213 -12.17 5.60 0.36
CA ASP A 213 -13.43 6.05 -0.28
C ASP A 213 -13.35 7.47 -0.87
N GLU A 214 -12.45 8.29 -0.35
CA GLU A 214 -12.19 9.65 -0.84
C GLU A 214 -11.01 9.72 -1.83
N TYR A 215 -10.33 8.60 -2.10
CA TYR A 215 -9.19 8.55 -3.00
C TYR A 215 -9.63 8.21 -4.42
N TYR A 216 -9.77 9.23 -5.27
CA TYR A 216 -10.17 9.02 -6.65
C TYR A 216 -8.95 8.88 -7.57
N ILE A 217 -8.79 7.68 -8.13
CA ILE A 217 -7.80 7.37 -9.16
C ILE A 217 -8.55 6.80 -10.37
N LYS A 218 -8.35 7.38 -11.57
CA LYS A 218 -8.94 6.89 -12.83
C LYS A 218 -7.89 6.79 -13.93
N GLY A 219 -8.16 5.94 -14.91
CA GLY A 219 -7.31 5.66 -16.07
C GLY A 219 -6.46 4.39 -15.92
N ILE A 220 -6.36 3.84 -14.71
CA ILE A 220 -5.64 2.61 -14.37
C ILE A 220 -6.32 1.86 -13.22
N HIS A 221 -6.09 0.55 -13.15
CA HIS A 221 -6.40 -0.26 -11.98
C HIS A 221 -5.41 0.03 -10.84
N ASN A 222 -5.86 -0.19 -9.61
CA ASN A 222 -5.04 0.04 -8.43
C ASN A 222 -5.42 -0.85 -7.24
N THR A 223 -4.59 -0.82 -6.21
CA THR A 223 -4.71 -1.67 -5.00
C THR A 223 -5.67 -1.14 -3.93
N LEU A 224 -6.34 0.01 -4.13
CA LEU A 224 -7.18 0.64 -3.09
C LEU A 224 -8.34 -0.27 -2.63
N SER A 225 -9.04 -0.90 -3.57
CA SER A 225 -10.17 -1.79 -3.29
C SER A 225 -9.72 -3.03 -2.49
N PHE A 226 -8.58 -3.61 -2.85
CA PHE A 226 -7.95 -4.69 -2.09
C PHE A 226 -7.60 -4.24 -0.68
N GLY A 227 -6.94 -3.08 -0.52
CA GLY A 227 -6.57 -2.55 0.79
C GLY A 227 -7.78 -2.38 1.71
N LYS A 228 -8.87 -1.81 1.20
CA LYS A 228 -10.13 -1.64 1.95
C LYS A 228 -10.75 -2.98 2.33
N TRP A 229 -10.75 -3.95 1.42
CA TRP A 229 -11.23 -5.30 1.71
C TRP A 229 -10.38 -5.96 2.81
N ALA A 230 -9.06 -5.95 2.65
CA ALA A 230 -8.12 -6.63 3.53
C ALA A 230 -8.29 -6.18 4.99
N VAL A 231 -8.29 -4.87 5.24
CA VAL A 231 -8.38 -4.33 6.61
C VAL A 231 -9.75 -4.53 7.27
N ARG A 232 -10.80 -4.82 6.49
CA ARG A 232 -12.15 -5.10 7.01
C ARG A 232 -12.39 -6.57 7.33
N THR A 233 -11.58 -7.47 6.78
CA THR A 233 -11.74 -8.90 7.00
C THR A 233 -11.46 -9.30 8.44
N GLU A 234 -12.12 -10.36 8.91
CA GLU A 234 -12.00 -10.84 10.29
C GLU A 234 -10.55 -11.18 10.70
N PRO A 235 -9.73 -11.85 9.86
CA PRO A 235 -8.35 -12.17 10.23
C PRO A 235 -7.52 -10.90 10.48
N PHE A 236 -7.66 -9.87 9.63
CA PHE A 236 -6.97 -8.60 9.85
C PHE A 236 -7.48 -7.89 11.11
N ARG A 237 -8.81 -7.77 11.28
CA ARG A 237 -9.42 -7.07 12.43
C ARG A 237 -9.08 -7.69 13.77
N THR A 238 -9.05 -9.02 13.86
CA THR A 238 -8.67 -9.76 15.07
C THR A 238 -7.16 -9.86 15.27
N GLY A 239 -6.37 -9.40 14.29
CA GLY A 239 -4.92 -9.51 14.32
C GLY A 239 -4.43 -10.94 14.08
N LYS A 240 -5.26 -11.88 13.60
CA LYS A 240 -4.93 -13.29 13.36
C LYS A 240 -4.58 -13.55 11.89
N PHE A 241 -3.43 -13.06 11.46
CA PHE A 241 -2.94 -13.24 10.09
C PHE A 241 -1.42 -13.46 10.09
N ASP A 242 -0.92 -13.90 8.94
CA ASP A 242 0.48 -14.20 8.70
C ASP A 242 0.84 -13.86 7.25
N THR A 243 2.08 -14.15 6.86
CA THR A 243 2.61 -13.91 5.51
C THR A 243 1.85 -14.61 4.37
N LYS A 244 0.97 -15.56 4.66
CA LYS A 244 0.08 -16.24 3.70
C LYS A 244 -1.33 -15.66 3.68
N PHE A 245 -1.56 -14.49 4.28
CA PHE A 245 -2.89 -13.87 4.36
C PHE A 245 -3.62 -13.82 3.01
N ILE A 246 -2.94 -13.33 1.96
CA ILE A 246 -3.55 -13.18 0.63
C ILE A 246 -3.90 -14.55 0.03
N GLU A 247 -2.98 -15.52 0.11
CA GLU A 247 -3.21 -16.89 -0.36
C GLU A 247 -4.37 -17.58 0.35
N LYS A 248 -4.50 -17.38 1.67
CA LYS A 248 -5.52 -18.02 2.50
C LYS A 248 -6.90 -17.36 2.40
N HIS A 249 -6.95 -16.03 2.28
CA HIS A 249 -8.17 -15.28 2.52
C HIS A 249 -8.67 -14.48 1.31
N PHE A 250 -7.84 -14.15 0.33
CA PHE A 250 -8.25 -13.31 -0.79
C PHE A 250 -8.71 -14.13 -1.99
N LYS A 251 -9.83 -13.70 -2.57
CA LYS A 251 -10.24 -14.11 -3.90
C LYS A 251 -10.70 -12.88 -4.69
N PRO A 252 -10.34 -12.76 -5.98
CA PRO A 252 -10.75 -11.63 -6.82
C PRO A 252 -12.24 -11.29 -6.72
N GLU A 253 -13.11 -12.29 -6.69
CA GLU A 253 -14.56 -12.11 -6.72
C GLU A 253 -15.08 -11.29 -5.52
N TYR A 254 -14.32 -11.19 -4.43
CA TYR A 254 -14.69 -10.39 -3.26
C TYR A 254 -14.64 -8.88 -3.49
N LEU A 255 -13.94 -8.41 -4.54
CA LEU A 255 -13.92 -6.99 -4.90
C LEU A 255 -15.01 -6.63 -5.91
N GLN A 256 -15.76 -7.62 -6.42
CA GLN A 256 -16.92 -7.34 -7.26
C GLN A 256 -18.05 -6.80 -6.38
N SER A 257 -18.47 -5.56 -6.64
CA SER A 257 -19.67 -5.01 -6.04
C SER A 257 -20.90 -5.57 -6.75
N ASN A 258 -21.54 -6.58 -6.16
CA ASN A 258 -22.92 -6.93 -6.51
C ASN A 258 -23.85 -5.94 -5.80
N ASP A 259 -23.84 -4.67 -6.22
CA ASP A 259 -24.84 -3.69 -5.78
C ASP A 259 -25.96 -3.65 -6.83
N PRO A 260 -27.11 -4.29 -6.57
CA PRO A 260 -28.20 -4.37 -7.55
C PRO A 260 -28.72 -2.98 -7.93
N VAL A 261 -28.62 -2.00 -7.02
CA VAL A 261 -29.06 -0.63 -7.27
C VAL A 261 -28.07 0.07 -8.19
N ALA A 262 -26.78 -0.12 -7.98
CA ALA A 262 -25.77 0.42 -8.90
C ALA A 262 -25.88 -0.20 -10.29
N GLU A 263 -26.13 -1.52 -10.38
CA GLU A 263 -26.38 -2.21 -11.65
C GLU A 263 -27.65 -1.69 -12.34
N GLU A 264 -28.74 -1.50 -11.61
CA GLU A 264 -29.98 -0.94 -12.13
C GLU A 264 -29.80 0.50 -12.62
N VAL A 265 -29.12 1.34 -11.84
CA VAL A 265 -28.79 2.72 -12.23
C VAL A 265 -27.89 2.74 -13.46
N ALA A 266 -26.87 1.89 -13.51
CA ALA A 266 -25.99 1.75 -14.66
C ALA A 266 -26.76 1.29 -15.91
N ALA A 267 -27.69 0.34 -15.77
CA ALA A 267 -28.55 -0.12 -16.86
C ALA A 267 -29.48 1.00 -17.36
N LEU A 268 -30.13 1.75 -16.46
CA LEU A 268 -30.98 2.89 -16.79
C LEU A 268 -30.20 4.00 -17.50
N LEU A 269 -29.02 4.37 -16.98
CA LEU A 269 -28.14 5.38 -17.60
C LEU A 269 -27.63 4.93 -18.96
N SER A 270 -27.23 3.67 -19.10
CA SER A 270 -26.80 3.09 -20.38
C SER A 270 -27.93 3.14 -21.41
N GLY A 271 -29.16 2.80 -21.00
CA GLY A 271 -30.35 2.94 -21.84
C GLY A 271 -30.60 4.38 -22.27
N PHE A 272 -30.50 5.35 -21.35
CA PHE A 272 -30.67 6.77 -21.63
C PHE A 272 -29.60 7.32 -22.60
N VAL A 273 -28.33 6.97 -22.39
CA VAL A 273 -27.21 7.34 -23.27
C VAL A 273 -27.38 6.71 -24.65
N TRP A 274 -27.77 5.43 -24.71
CA TRP A 274 -28.05 4.74 -25.96
C TRP A 274 -29.19 5.41 -26.74
N GLU A 275 -30.27 5.78 -26.07
CA GLU A 275 -31.42 6.45 -26.70
C GLU A 275 -31.05 7.84 -27.25
N LYS A 276 -30.26 8.62 -26.48
CA LYS A 276 -29.71 9.90 -26.95
C LYS A 276 -28.78 9.73 -28.15
N GLY A 277 -27.91 8.73 -28.13
CA GLY A 277 -27.05 8.38 -29.27
C GLY A 277 -27.83 7.90 -30.50
N ARG A 278 -29.00 7.30 -30.30
CA ARG A 278 -29.93 6.92 -31.38
C ARG A 278 -30.59 8.14 -32.02
N LYS A 279 -30.96 9.14 -31.21
CA LYS A 279 -31.58 10.40 -31.66
C LYS A 279 -30.57 11.37 -32.30
N SER A 280 -29.27 11.17 -32.10
CA SER A 280 -28.20 11.99 -32.71
C SER A 280 -27.62 11.42 -34.01
N LYS A 281 -28.05 10.24 -34.47
CA LYS A 281 -27.76 9.80 -35.84
C LYS A 281 -28.52 10.71 -36.81
N PRO A 282 -27.86 11.38 -37.76
CA PRO A 282 -28.59 12.07 -38.82
C PRO A 282 -29.43 11.02 -39.55
N GLU A 283 -30.71 11.34 -39.78
CA GLU A 283 -31.49 10.60 -40.77
C GLU A 283 -30.65 10.58 -42.05
N LEU A 284 -30.26 9.39 -42.49
CA LEU A 284 -29.90 9.19 -43.90
C LEU A 284 -31.17 9.54 -44.67
N GLY A 285 -31.28 10.81 -45.05
CA GLY A 285 -32.35 11.30 -45.89
C GLY A 285 -32.46 10.35 -47.06
N SER A 286 -33.66 9.84 -47.28
CA SER A 286 -34.01 9.06 -48.46
C SER A 286 -33.72 9.94 -49.69
N ALA A 287 -32.50 9.85 -50.21
CA ALA A 287 -32.20 10.35 -51.53
C ALA A 287 -33.08 9.51 -52.47
N ALA A 288 -34.05 10.19 -53.08
CA ALA A 288 -34.88 9.62 -54.13
C ALA A 288 -33.99 8.85 -55.11
N VAL A 289 -34.37 7.60 -55.39
CA VAL A 289 -33.76 6.80 -56.45
C VAL A 289 -34.09 7.46 -57.78
N GLY A 290 -33.30 8.47 -58.13
CA GLY A 290 -33.17 8.95 -59.49
C GLY A 290 -32.34 7.93 -60.25
N THR A 291 -32.98 7.23 -61.19
CA THR A 291 -32.33 6.35 -62.16
C THR A 291 -31.34 7.15 -63.01
N THR A 292 -30.07 7.16 -62.61
CA THR A 292 -28.95 7.44 -63.50
C THR A 292 -27.97 6.28 -63.39
N GLY A 293 -27.97 5.44 -64.43
CA GLY A 293 -27.07 4.30 -64.54
C GLY A 293 -25.61 4.74 -64.47
N SER A 294 -24.85 4.13 -63.58
CA SER A 294 -23.39 4.30 -63.51
C SER A 294 -22.73 3.58 -64.69
N ASN A 295 -22.11 4.34 -65.59
CA ASN A 295 -21.34 3.83 -66.74
C ASN A 295 -20.01 3.15 -66.37
N TRP A 296 -19.74 2.89 -65.10
CA TRP A 296 -18.49 2.26 -64.63
C TRP A 296 -18.47 0.73 -64.78
N LYS A 297 -19.62 0.08 -65.02
CA LYS A 297 -19.72 -1.41 -65.07
C LYS A 297 -19.83 -2.04 -66.47
N LEU A 298 -19.55 -1.31 -67.55
CA LEU A 298 -19.64 -1.84 -68.93
C LEU A 298 -18.32 -1.92 -69.72
N ARG A 299 -17.15 -1.82 -69.06
CA ARG A 299 -15.86 -2.09 -69.71
C ARG A 299 -14.98 -3.03 -68.89
N ARG A 300 -15.30 -4.32 -68.97
CA ARG A 300 -14.37 -5.45 -68.80
C ARG A 300 -14.96 -6.67 -69.51
N LYS A 301 -14.81 -6.67 -70.83
CA LYS A 301 -14.61 -7.86 -71.67
C LYS A 301 -13.37 -7.59 -72.50
#